data_AF-M0NTY2-F1
#
_entry.id   AF-M0NTY2-F1
#
_cell.length_a   1.000
_cell.length_b   1.000
_cell.length_c   1.000
_cell.angle_alpha   90.00
_cell.angle_beta   90.00
_cell.angle_gamma   90.00
#
_symmetry.space_group_name_H-M   'P 1'
#
loop_
_entity.id
_entity.type
_entity.pdbx_description
1 polymer ?
#
loop_
_entity_poly.entity_id
_entity_poly.type
_entity_poly.pdbx_seq_one_letter_code
_entity_poly.pdbx_strand_id
1 'polypeptide(L)'
;MRRRRLLAAVAVAASLATAGCSDDSDDELLEPRARVVRSELVREHEGTDDESVAAEGVIERTSDEEITYLEVRVRFFDADDESLDTTIEQVPDVSEGDRWEFAVVFPEVGERAALVADHEAEVVRNP
;
A
#
# COMPACT_ATOMS: atom_id res chain seq x y z
N MET A 1 45.03 45.31 -23.91
CA MET A 1 44.25 45.51 -25.17
C MET A 1 43.42 44.25 -25.34
N ARG A 2 42.10 44.18 -25.55
CA ARG A 2 41.10 45.03 -26.18
C ARG A 2 39.75 44.82 -25.45
N ARG A 3 38.96 45.89 -25.40
CA ARG A 3 37.62 45.99 -24.81
C ARG A 3 36.59 45.34 -25.74
N ARG A 4 35.59 44.63 -25.20
CA ARG A 4 34.22 44.64 -25.75
C ARG A 4 33.21 44.57 -24.60
N ARG A 5 32.67 45.76 -24.30
CA ARG A 5 31.42 46.00 -23.57
C ARG A 5 30.28 45.84 -24.59
N LEU A 6 29.20 45.17 -24.24
CA LEU A 6 27.86 45.47 -24.77
C LEU A 6 26.82 45.17 -23.67
N LEU A 7 26.10 46.22 -23.29
CA LEU A 7 24.90 46.23 -22.46
C LEU A 7 23.69 45.89 -23.34
N ALA A 8 22.73 45.14 -22.82
CA ALA A 8 21.33 45.27 -23.20
C ALA A 8 20.46 44.75 -22.05
N ALA A 9 19.81 45.69 -21.36
CA ALA A 9 18.76 45.44 -20.39
C ALA A 9 17.43 45.25 -21.14
N VAL A 10 16.67 44.22 -20.78
CA VAL A 10 15.22 44.16 -21.05
C VAL A 10 14.57 43.70 -19.76
N ALA A 11 13.90 44.64 -19.10
CA ALA A 11 13.02 44.39 -17.97
C ALA A 11 11.63 44.05 -18.49
N VAL A 12 11.08 42.92 -18.06
CA VAL A 12 9.65 42.63 -18.19
C VAL A 12 9.11 42.45 -16.77
N ALA A 13 8.38 43.45 -16.28
CA ALA A 13 7.60 43.34 -15.06
C ALA A 13 6.30 42.58 -15.39
N ALA A 14 6.20 41.34 -14.91
CA ALA A 14 4.97 40.57 -14.96
C ALA A 14 4.19 40.78 -13.65
N SER A 15 3.03 41.42 -13.77
CA SER A 15 2.08 41.63 -12.69
C SER A 15 1.52 40.28 -12.23
N LEU A 16 1.84 39.86 -11.01
CA LEU A 16 1.21 38.70 -10.37
C LEU A 16 -0.17 39.12 -9.85
N ALA A 17 -1.22 38.79 -10.60
CA ALA A 17 -2.57 38.75 -10.07
C ALA A 17 -2.73 37.44 -9.29
N THR A 18 -2.73 37.52 -7.96
CA THR A 18 -3.07 36.40 -7.08
C THR A 18 -4.59 36.25 -7.01
N ALA A 19 -5.16 35.49 -7.95
CA ALA A 19 -6.38 34.73 -7.67
C ALA A 19 -5.92 33.47 -6.90
N GLY A 20 -6.33 33.16 -5.67
CA GLY A 20 -7.58 33.49 -5.01
C GLY A 20 -8.53 32.29 -5.14
N CYS A 21 -8.29 31.27 -4.31
CA CYS A 21 -9.05 30.04 -4.11
C CYS A 21 -9.04 29.06 -5.29
N SER A 22 -7.95 28.29 -5.39
CA SER A 22 -8.04 26.92 -5.87
C SER A 22 -9.01 26.19 -4.94
N ASP A 23 -10.08 25.67 -5.51
CA ASP A 23 -10.98 24.70 -4.92
C ASP A 23 -10.13 23.47 -4.57
N ASP A 24 -9.54 23.48 -3.37
CA ASP A 24 -8.94 22.32 -2.74
C ASP A 24 -10.12 21.37 -2.56
N SER A 25 -10.27 20.43 -3.48
CA SER A 25 -11.17 19.32 -3.30
C SER A 25 -10.65 18.61 -2.05
N ASP A 26 -11.29 18.91 -0.91
CA ASP A 26 -11.39 18.04 0.26
C ASP A 26 -11.99 16.70 -0.21
N ASP A 27 -11.24 15.94 -1.03
CA ASP A 27 -11.08 14.53 -0.78
C ASP A 27 -10.44 14.49 0.61
N GLU A 28 -11.28 14.63 1.64
CA GLU A 28 -11.00 14.05 2.95
C GLU A 28 -10.52 12.65 2.61
N LEU A 29 -9.19 12.44 2.65
CA LEU A 29 -8.57 11.13 2.63
C LEU A 29 -9.21 10.43 3.81
N LEU A 30 -10.37 9.79 3.60
CA LEU A 30 -11.10 9.07 4.63
C LEU A 30 -10.10 8.05 5.13
N GLU A 31 -9.51 8.36 6.28
CA GLU A 31 -8.48 7.50 6.85
C GLU A 31 -9.14 6.13 6.96
N PRO A 32 -8.50 5.08 6.42
CA PRO A 32 -9.11 3.76 6.45
C PRO A 32 -9.42 3.43 7.90
N ARG A 33 -10.68 3.06 8.18
CA ARG A 33 -11.22 2.79 9.53
C ARG A 33 -10.59 1.57 10.19
N ALA A 34 -9.76 0.85 9.44
CA ALA A 34 -8.88 -0.18 9.95
C ALA A 34 -7.57 -0.22 9.15
N ARG A 35 -6.49 -0.71 9.76
CA ARG A 35 -5.18 -0.84 9.12
C ARG A 35 -4.47 -2.11 9.56
N VAL A 36 -3.60 -2.63 8.69
CA VAL A 36 -2.67 -3.70 9.07
C VAL A 36 -1.62 -3.11 10.02
N VAL A 37 -1.46 -3.72 11.21
CA VAL A 37 -0.45 -3.31 12.21
C VAL A 37 0.68 -4.31 12.35
N ARG A 38 0.46 -5.53 11.86
CA ARG A 38 1.44 -6.61 11.81
C ARG A 38 1.14 -7.48 10.60
N SER A 39 2.19 -7.90 9.90
CA SER A 39 2.12 -8.98 8.94
C SER A 39 3.47 -9.68 8.85
N GLU A 40 3.47 -10.98 8.59
CA GLU A 40 4.67 -11.81 8.45
C GLU A 40 4.43 -12.93 7.42
N LEU A 41 5.51 -13.39 6.78
CA LEU A 41 5.46 -14.57 5.92
C LEU A 41 5.53 -15.84 6.76
N VAL A 42 4.60 -16.75 6.51
CA VAL A 42 4.57 -18.10 7.04
C VAL A 42 4.75 -19.08 5.88
N ARG A 43 5.57 -20.10 6.10
CA ARG A 43 5.87 -21.12 5.09
C ARG A 43 5.51 -22.49 5.60
N GLU A 44 5.02 -23.34 4.70
CA GLU A 44 4.83 -24.76 4.97
C GLU A 44 5.54 -25.59 3.91
N HIS A 45 6.02 -26.79 4.28
CA HIS A 45 6.71 -27.72 3.39
C HIS A 45 7.91 -27.10 2.63
N GLU A 46 8.68 -26.24 3.31
CA GLU A 46 9.84 -25.55 2.71
C GLU A 46 10.82 -26.50 2.02
N GLY A 47 11.20 -26.16 0.79
CA GLY A 47 12.14 -26.91 -0.02
C GLY A 47 11.59 -28.18 -0.69
N THR A 48 10.26 -28.36 -0.71
CA THR A 48 9.59 -29.43 -1.47
C THR A 48 8.77 -28.88 -2.63
N ASP A 49 8.30 -29.76 -3.51
CA ASP A 49 7.36 -29.41 -4.59
C ASP A 49 5.99 -28.94 -4.06
N ASP A 50 5.73 -29.11 -2.75
CA ASP A 50 4.51 -28.73 -2.05
C ASP A 50 4.69 -27.45 -1.19
N GLU A 51 5.82 -26.74 -1.32
CA GLU A 51 6.06 -25.51 -0.53
C GLU A 51 4.92 -24.50 -0.74
N SER A 52 4.37 -23.98 0.36
CA SER A 52 3.36 -22.91 0.34
C SER A 52 3.85 -21.71 1.13
N VAL A 53 3.38 -20.53 0.75
CA VAL A 53 3.66 -19.27 1.45
C VAL A 53 2.35 -18.56 1.71
N ALA A 54 2.19 -18.04 2.92
CA ALA A 54 1.08 -17.16 3.29
C ALA A 54 1.60 -15.91 4.00
N ALA A 55 0.91 -14.80 3.81
CA ALA A 55 1.05 -13.63 4.67
C ALA A 55 -0.02 -13.70 5.76
N GLU A 56 0.40 -13.81 7.00
CA GLU A 56 -0.46 -13.78 8.17
C GLU A 56 -0.28 -12.46 8.92
N GLY A 57 -1.34 -11.93 9.51
CA GLY A 57 -1.23 -10.64 10.17
C GLY A 57 -2.43 -10.24 11.00
N VAL A 58 -2.36 -9.02 11.52
CA VAL A 58 -3.37 -8.40 12.38
C VAL A 58 -3.75 -7.04 11.81
N ILE A 59 -5.05 -6.84 11.66
CA ILE A 59 -5.68 -5.56 11.35
C ILE A 59 -6.23 -4.97 12.65
N GLU A 60 -6.07 -3.66 12.88
CA GLU A 60 -6.66 -2.94 13.99
C GLU A 60 -7.61 -1.85 13.50
N ARG A 61 -8.71 -1.65 14.23
CA ARG A 61 -9.62 -0.53 14.04
C ARG A 61 -8.92 0.80 14.38
N THR A 62 -9.22 1.83 13.60
CA THR A 62 -8.68 3.19 13.74
C THR A 62 -9.77 4.25 13.89
N SER A 63 -11.04 3.90 13.71
CA SER A 63 -12.19 4.79 13.93
C SER A 63 -13.14 4.24 15.00
N ASP A 64 -14.11 5.06 15.44
CA ASP A 64 -15.18 4.63 16.34
C ASP A 64 -16.44 4.10 15.60
N GLU A 65 -16.38 4.02 14.26
CA GLU A 65 -17.48 3.54 13.43
C GLU A 65 -17.50 2.00 13.37
N GLU A 66 -18.70 1.43 13.29
CA GLU A 66 -18.86 -0.01 13.10
C GLU A 66 -18.27 -0.42 11.75
N ILE A 67 -17.48 -1.50 11.76
CA ILE A 67 -16.94 -2.12 10.56
C ILE A 67 -17.57 -3.50 10.47
N THR A 68 -18.24 -3.77 9.35
CA THR A 68 -18.93 -5.05 9.12
C THR A 68 -18.24 -5.90 8.07
N TYR A 69 -17.24 -5.35 7.41
CA TYR A 69 -16.54 -5.99 6.29
C TYR A 69 -15.13 -5.43 6.16
N LEU A 70 -14.17 -6.31 5.88
CA LEU A 70 -12.77 -5.94 5.62
C LEU A 70 -12.25 -6.81 4.49
N GLU A 71 -11.56 -6.17 3.54
CA GLU A 71 -10.71 -6.85 2.56
C GLU A 71 -9.27 -6.43 2.76
N VAL A 72 -8.38 -7.42 2.77
CA VAL A 72 -6.93 -7.22 2.79
C VAL A 72 -6.38 -7.57 1.42
N ARG A 73 -5.53 -6.69 0.88
CA ARG A 73 -4.69 -6.98 -0.26
C ARG A 73 -3.30 -7.32 0.23
N VAL A 74 -2.75 -8.42 -0.28
CA VAL A 74 -1.35 -8.77 -0.10
C VAL A 74 -0.66 -8.82 -1.46
N ARG A 75 0.44 -8.09 -1.58
CA ARG A 75 1.36 -8.13 -2.71
C ARG A 75 2.57 -8.95 -2.29
N PHE A 76 2.97 -9.92 -3.09
CA PHE A 76 4.13 -10.76 -2.84
C PHE A 76 5.26 -10.38 -3.80
N PHE A 77 6.47 -10.28 -3.28
CA PHE A 77 7.65 -9.85 -4.04
C PHE A 77 8.75 -10.91 -3.96
N ASP A 78 9.60 -10.97 -4.97
CA ASP A 78 10.85 -11.73 -4.91
C ASP A 78 11.99 -10.93 -4.26
N ALA A 79 13.18 -11.52 -4.25
CA ALA A 79 14.36 -10.93 -3.62
C ALA A 79 14.90 -9.67 -4.33
N ASP A 80 14.44 -9.40 -5.55
CA ASP A 80 14.81 -8.23 -6.35
C ASP A 80 13.71 -7.14 -6.30
N ASP A 81 12.77 -7.24 -5.36
CA ASP A 81 11.59 -6.38 -5.19
C ASP A 81 10.61 -6.44 -6.40
N GLU A 82 10.69 -7.47 -7.24
CA GLU A 82 9.75 -7.65 -8.35
C GLU A 82 8.44 -8.28 -7.85
N SER A 83 7.30 -7.71 -8.27
CA SER A 83 5.98 -8.22 -7.88
C SER A 83 5.74 -9.58 -8.52
N LEU A 84 5.60 -10.61 -7.69
CA LEU A 84 5.25 -11.97 -8.11
C LEU A 84 3.75 -12.12 -8.33
N ASP A 85 2.95 -11.66 -7.37
CA ASP A 85 1.49 -11.72 -7.43
C ASP A 85 0.82 -10.68 -6.49
N THR A 86 -0.49 -10.51 -6.61
CA THR A 86 -1.31 -9.72 -5.72
C THR A 86 -2.63 -10.43 -5.47
N THR A 87 -2.88 -10.81 -4.22
CA THR A 87 -4.09 -11.52 -3.79
C THR A 87 -4.92 -10.61 -2.88
N ILE A 88 -6.25 -10.68 -2.99
CA ILE A 88 -7.19 -9.95 -2.14
C ILE A 88 -8.11 -10.97 -1.46
N GLU A 89 -8.20 -10.90 -0.14
CA GLU A 89 -9.04 -11.80 0.65
C GLU A 89 -9.95 -11.02 1.60
N GLN A 90 -11.13 -11.58 1.83
CA GLN A 90 -12.03 -11.09 2.86
C GLN A 90 -11.58 -11.59 4.24
N VAL A 91 -11.55 -10.69 5.22
CA VAL A 91 -11.30 -11.06 6.62
C VAL A 91 -12.56 -11.72 7.21
N PRO A 92 -12.46 -12.91 7.82
CA PRO A 92 -13.59 -13.56 8.47
C PRO A 92 -13.96 -12.87 9.79
N ASP A 93 -15.20 -13.07 10.23
CA ASP A 93 -15.69 -12.73 11.59
C ASP A 93 -15.44 -11.27 12.05
N VAL A 94 -15.59 -10.31 11.12
CA VAL A 94 -15.41 -8.86 11.37
C VAL A 94 -16.47 -8.25 12.30
N SER A 95 -17.40 -9.04 12.84
CA SER A 95 -18.55 -8.54 13.60
C SER A 95 -18.24 -8.11 15.04
N GLU A 96 -17.13 -8.54 15.64
CA GLU A 96 -16.83 -8.25 17.04
C GLU A 96 -15.35 -7.90 17.25
N GLY A 97 -15.08 -6.88 18.07
CA GLY A 97 -13.72 -6.48 18.47
C GLY A 97 -13.11 -5.34 17.66
N ASP A 98 -11.85 -5.02 18.01
CA ASP A 98 -11.06 -3.93 17.42
C ASP A 98 -9.79 -4.45 16.73
N ARG A 99 -9.61 -5.79 16.70
CA ARG A 99 -8.46 -6.45 16.08
C ARG A 99 -8.94 -7.73 15.37
N TRP A 100 -8.48 -7.92 14.14
CA TRP A 100 -8.86 -9.07 13.31
C TRP A 100 -7.62 -9.72 12.71
N GLU A 101 -7.56 -11.04 12.74
CA GLU A 101 -6.50 -11.82 12.11
C GLU A 101 -6.84 -12.08 10.64
N PHE A 102 -5.82 -12.09 9.78
CA PHE A 102 -5.97 -12.48 8.39
C PHE A 102 -4.86 -13.44 7.98
N ALA A 103 -5.16 -14.27 6.98
CA ALA A 103 -4.19 -15.10 6.30
C ALA A 103 -4.47 -15.05 4.79
N VAL A 104 -3.48 -14.67 3.99
CA VAL A 104 -3.58 -14.65 2.53
C VAL A 104 -2.51 -15.56 1.96
N VAL A 105 -2.93 -16.58 1.22
CA VAL A 105 -2.04 -17.59 0.64
C VAL A 105 -1.56 -17.11 -0.73
N PHE A 106 -0.26 -17.21 -1.00
CA PHE A 106 0.29 -17.02 -2.33
C PHE A 106 -0.26 -18.11 -3.27
N PRO A 107 -0.79 -17.76 -4.45
CA PRO A 107 -1.63 -18.68 -5.23
C PRO A 107 -0.88 -19.88 -5.85
N GLU A 108 0.45 -19.82 -5.93
CA GLU A 108 1.28 -20.90 -6.48
C GLU A 108 2.05 -21.64 -5.36
N VAL A 109 2.50 -22.86 -5.63
CA VAL A 109 3.25 -23.73 -4.70
C VAL A 109 4.64 -24.09 -5.25
N GLY A 110 5.45 -24.76 -4.45
CA GLY A 110 6.75 -25.32 -4.84
C GLY A 110 7.75 -24.23 -5.25
N GLU A 111 8.41 -24.42 -6.39
CA GLU A 111 9.45 -23.50 -6.89
C GLU A 111 8.97 -22.05 -7.00
N ARG A 112 7.68 -21.84 -7.28
CA ARG A 112 7.09 -20.49 -7.39
C ARG A 112 6.91 -19.83 -6.03
N ALA A 113 6.46 -20.59 -5.03
CA ALA A 113 6.33 -20.11 -3.65
C ALA A 113 7.69 -19.82 -3.01
N ALA A 114 8.70 -20.65 -3.31
CA ALA A 114 10.07 -20.47 -2.85
C ALA A 114 10.71 -19.14 -3.30
N LEU A 115 10.21 -18.53 -4.38
CA LEU A 115 10.70 -17.23 -4.85
C LEU A 115 10.22 -16.04 -4.03
N VAL A 116 9.12 -16.17 -3.28
CA VAL A 116 8.61 -15.09 -2.43
C VAL A 116 9.69 -14.73 -1.41
N ALA A 117 10.07 -13.47 -1.31
CA ALA A 117 11.04 -12.97 -0.34
C ALA A 117 10.43 -11.92 0.60
N ASP A 118 9.43 -11.19 0.14
CA ASP A 118 8.76 -10.13 0.92
C ASP A 118 7.27 -10.01 0.59
N HIS A 119 6.54 -9.25 1.40
CA HIS A 119 5.13 -8.93 1.21
C HIS A 119 4.75 -7.52 1.69
N GLU A 120 3.76 -6.94 1.02
CA GLU A 120 3.06 -5.74 1.49
C GLU A 120 1.59 -6.09 1.72
N ALA A 121 1.05 -5.74 2.90
CA ALA A 121 -0.34 -5.98 3.27
C ALA A 121 -1.07 -4.68 3.61
N GLU A 122 -2.22 -4.44 2.98
CA GLU A 122 -3.03 -3.23 3.16
C GLU A 122 -4.54 -3.54 3.19
N VAL A 123 -5.31 -2.75 3.93
CA VAL A 123 -6.78 -2.80 3.88
C VAL A 123 -7.25 -2.01 2.67
N VAL A 124 -8.03 -2.64 1.78
CA VAL A 124 -8.48 -2.01 0.51
C VAL A 124 -9.96 -1.67 0.48
N ARG A 125 -10.76 -2.26 1.38
CA ARG A 125 -12.17 -1.93 1.55
C ARG A 125 -12.62 -2.19 3.00
N ASN A 126 -13.33 -1.21 3.55
CA ASN A 126 -13.88 -1.22 4.91
C ASN A 126 -15.14 -0.31 4.96
N PRO A 127 -16.34 -0.81 4.61
CA PRO A 127 -17.57 -0.02 4.58
C PRO A 127 -18.06 0.42 5.95
#